data_AF-A0AAV8QDL4-F1
#
_entry.id   AF-A0AAV8QDL4-F1
#
_cell.length_a   1.000
_cell.length_b   1.000
_cell.length_c   1.000
_cell.angle_alpha   90.00
_cell.angle_beta   90.00
_cell.angle_gamma   90.00
#
_symmetry.space_group_name_H-M   'P 1'
#
loop_
_entity.id
_entity.type
_entity.pdbx_description
1 polymer ?
#
loop_
_entity_poly.entity_id
_entity_poly.type
_entity_poly.pdbx_seq_one_letter_code
_entity_poly.pdbx_strand_id
1 'polypeptide(L)'
;MTEMQFQCLGCGHASEMFGFVKEVFNECAKNWGPETLMKELDCVRKIFRASEDFEGKGLHAKAEEVLSMLIKKVISPKDACSSMLQFFKYGVTEFSVTGSSSKNILALTTQHVDTPLPSAAAINVAKSTINFSPATAMLDKQMDALKADVKPLALEPHFNLSKDDGFKSLETIVKCKEAEAKLFQRLADDARREVDGYRQIVRAKSDKLEEEYATKIAKLCLQETEERRRKKLEELKFLENSHCDYQNMKMRMQAEIASLLERMEATKKMWV
;
A
#
# COMPACT_ATOMS: atom_id res chain seq x y z
N MET A 1 27.26 3.80 -2.21
CA MET A 1 26.52 4.88 -2.89
C MET A 1 26.44 6.04 -1.91
N THR A 2 26.42 7.28 -2.37
CA THR A 2 26.31 8.44 -1.47
C THR A 2 24.84 8.66 -1.14
N GLU A 3 24.45 8.58 0.13
CA GLU A 3 23.09 8.87 0.56
C GLU A 3 22.76 10.36 0.39
N MET A 4 21.51 10.67 0.04
CA MET A 4 21.06 12.06 -0.10
C MET A 4 20.87 12.68 1.29
N GLN A 5 21.80 13.56 1.66
CA GLN A 5 21.72 14.35 2.89
C GLN A 5 20.89 15.62 2.67
N PHE A 6 20.01 15.91 3.63
CA PHE A 6 19.15 17.09 3.66
C PHE A 6 19.69 18.08 4.67
N GLN A 7 19.85 19.34 4.27
CA GLN A 7 20.35 20.38 5.16
C GLN A 7 19.18 21.18 5.75
N CYS A 8 19.09 21.21 7.08
CA CYS A 8 18.10 22.04 7.77
C CYS A 8 18.47 23.53 7.64
N LEU A 9 17.58 24.33 7.03
CA LEU A 9 17.81 25.77 6.83
C LEU A 9 17.83 26.59 8.13
N GLY A 10 17.36 26.03 9.25
CA GLY A 10 17.34 26.69 10.57
C GLY A 10 18.63 26.51 11.38
N CYS A 11 19.18 25.28 11.41
CA CYS A 11 20.36 24.94 12.22
C CYS A 11 21.61 24.55 11.41
N GLY A 12 21.50 24.45 10.08
CA GLY A 12 22.60 24.08 9.18
C GLY A 12 23.01 22.60 9.23
N HIS A 13 22.38 21.79 10.09
CA HIS A 13 22.69 20.37 10.25
C HIS A 13 22.34 19.58 8.98
N ALA A 14 23.20 18.64 8.60
CA ALA A 14 22.99 17.75 7.46
C ALA A 14 22.55 16.38 7.99
N SER A 15 21.30 16.00 7.73
CA SER A 15 20.70 14.75 8.20
C SER A 15 20.21 13.93 7.02
N GLU A 16 20.29 12.60 7.12
CA GLU A 16 19.57 11.70 6.22
C GLU A 16 18.06 11.95 6.29
N MET A 17 17.32 11.62 5.23
CA MET A 17 15.89 11.95 5.09
C MET A 17 15.03 11.50 6.30
N PHE A 18 15.33 10.32 6.86
CA PHE A 18 14.67 9.81 8.07
C PHE A 18 15.02 10.63 9.32
N GLY A 19 16.31 10.93 9.51
CA GLY A 19 16.82 11.77 10.61
C GLY A 19 16.23 13.18 10.59
N PHE A 20 16.18 13.81 9.42
CA PHE A 20 15.58 15.14 9.22
C PHE A 20 14.10 15.16 9.66
N VAL A 21 13.29 14.17 9.25
CA VAL A 21 11.89 14.10 9.68
C VAL A 21 11.78 13.84 11.20
N LYS A 22 12.62 12.97 11.76
CA LYS A 22 12.68 12.72 13.20
C LYS A 22 13.02 13.98 14.00
N GLU A 23 13.95 14.81 13.55
CA GLU A 23 14.31 16.09 14.17
C GLU A 23 13.13 17.09 14.10
N VAL A 24 12.55 17.28 12.91
CA VAL A 24 11.39 18.16 12.69
C VAL A 24 10.21 17.77 13.59
N PHE A 25 9.93 16.47 13.76
CA PHE A 25 8.87 16.04 14.68
C PHE A 25 9.24 16.29 16.17
N ASN A 26 10.49 16.11 16.58
CA ASN A 26 10.92 16.36 17.97
C ASN A 26 10.85 17.84 18.38
N GLU A 27 11.20 18.75 17.47
CA GLU A 27 11.22 20.19 17.70
C GLU A 27 9.87 20.85 17.43
N CYS A 28 9.28 20.62 16.24
CA CYS A 28 8.17 21.41 15.73
C CYS A 28 6.77 20.82 16.04
N ALA A 29 6.61 19.50 16.13
CA ALA A 29 5.28 18.87 16.20
C ALA A 29 4.47 19.22 17.47
N LYS A 30 5.12 19.74 18.51
CA LYS A 30 4.48 20.24 19.73
C LYS A 30 3.63 21.50 19.50
N ASN A 31 3.99 22.28 18.47
CA ASN A 31 3.39 23.58 18.15
C ASN A 31 2.45 23.52 16.93
N TRP A 32 2.26 22.34 16.33
CA TRP A 32 1.42 22.19 15.14
C TRP A 32 -0.07 22.19 15.47
N GLY A 33 -0.83 22.96 14.70
CA GLY A 33 -2.28 22.82 14.63
C GLY A 33 -2.70 21.50 13.96
N PRO A 34 -3.95 21.06 14.13
CA PRO A 34 -4.45 19.79 13.59
C PRO A 34 -4.28 19.69 12.06
N GLU A 35 -4.55 20.78 11.33
CA GLU A 35 -4.38 20.82 9.88
C GLU A 35 -2.92 20.74 9.45
N THR A 36 -2.01 21.39 10.18
CA THR A 36 -0.56 21.33 9.91
C THR A 36 -0.05 19.91 10.13
N LEU A 37 -0.37 19.30 11.28
CA LEU A 37 0.01 17.92 11.58
C LEU A 37 -0.46 16.93 10.49
N MET A 38 -1.70 17.07 10.00
CA MET A 38 -2.22 16.23 8.92
C MET A 38 -1.50 16.45 7.59
N LYS A 39 -1.12 17.69 7.26
CA LYS A 39 -0.33 18.01 6.06
C LYS A 39 1.09 17.44 6.16
N GLU A 40 1.77 17.62 7.28
CA GLU A 40 3.13 17.09 7.47
C GLU A 40 3.17 15.56 7.47
N LEU A 41 2.19 14.89 8.10
CA LEU A 41 2.05 13.43 8.01
C LEU A 41 1.80 12.94 6.57
N ASP A 42 1.02 13.67 5.77
CA ASP A 42 0.81 13.35 4.36
C ASP A 42 2.08 13.60 3.52
N CYS A 43 2.86 14.64 3.82
CA CYS A 43 4.17 14.88 3.22
C CYS A 43 5.13 13.72 3.51
N VAL A 44 5.28 13.30 4.77
CA VAL A 44 6.10 12.14 5.17
C VAL A 44 5.63 10.87 4.44
N ARG A 45 4.32 10.58 4.44
CA ARG A 45 3.75 9.44 3.73
C ARG A 45 4.07 9.45 2.23
N LYS A 46 4.04 10.62 1.58
CA LYS A 46 4.37 10.76 0.14
C LYS A 46 5.86 10.55 -0.13
N ILE A 47 6.72 11.17 0.68
CA ILE A 47 8.18 11.11 0.55
C ILE A 47 8.67 9.65 0.66
N PHE A 48 8.22 8.93 1.68
CA PHE A 48 8.67 7.55 1.94
C PHE A 48 7.87 6.47 1.19
N ARG A 49 6.97 6.82 0.26
CA ARG A 49 6.15 5.85 -0.50
C ARG A 49 6.99 4.82 -1.28
N ALA A 50 8.12 5.25 -1.82
CA ALA A 50 9.02 4.43 -2.65
C ALA A 50 10.33 4.10 -1.91
N SER A 51 10.35 4.24 -0.58
CA SER A 51 11.49 3.85 0.26
C SER A 51 11.71 2.34 0.15
N GLU A 52 12.97 1.94 -0.05
CA GLU A 52 13.39 0.52 -0.05
C GLU A 52 14.00 0.09 1.30
N ASP A 53 14.52 1.06 2.04
CA ASP A 53 15.07 0.94 3.39
C ASP A 53 14.02 0.57 4.44
N PHE A 54 14.47 -0.11 5.50
CA PHE A 54 13.58 -0.60 6.56
C PHE A 54 12.95 0.56 7.35
N GLU A 55 13.74 1.57 7.69
CA GLU A 55 13.31 2.71 8.51
C GLU A 55 12.23 3.55 7.80
N GLY A 56 12.45 3.87 6.52
CA GLY A 56 11.52 4.61 5.69
C GLY A 56 10.24 3.84 5.36
N LYS A 57 10.31 2.53 5.11
CA LYS A 57 9.10 1.67 4.99
C LYS A 57 8.28 1.67 6.29
N GLY A 58 8.95 1.54 7.44
CA GLY A 58 8.29 1.64 8.75
C GLY A 58 7.64 3.02 8.96
N LEU A 59 8.35 4.09 8.61
CA LEU A 59 7.86 5.46 8.73
C LEU A 59 6.67 5.74 7.80
N HIS A 60 6.71 5.26 6.56
CA HIS A 60 5.59 5.35 5.62
C HIS A 60 4.33 4.70 6.18
N ALA A 61 4.45 3.44 6.63
CA ALA A 61 3.34 2.70 7.22
C ALA A 61 2.80 3.38 8.48
N LYS A 62 3.68 3.86 9.38
CA LYS A 62 3.27 4.55 10.60
C LYS A 62 2.58 5.89 10.32
N ALA A 63 3.11 6.68 9.37
CA ALA A 63 2.50 7.93 8.96
C ALA A 63 1.11 7.71 8.34
N GLU A 64 0.94 6.65 7.52
CA GLU A 64 -0.38 6.30 6.96
C GLU A 64 -1.37 5.82 8.02
N GLU A 65 -0.94 4.99 8.97
CA GLU A 65 -1.76 4.52 10.11
C GLU A 65 -2.28 5.71 10.93
N VAL A 66 -1.37 6.59 11.37
CA VAL A 66 -1.69 7.76 12.21
C VAL A 66 -2.55 8.77 11.45
N LEU A 67 -2.26 9.03 10.16
CA LEU A 67 -3.07 9.90 9.32
C LEU A 67 -4.49 9.33 9.10
N SER A 68 -4.62 8.02 8.89
CA SER A 68 -5.92 7.33 8.76
C SER A 68 -6.74 7.43 10.04
N MET A 69 -6.12 7.30 11.22
CA MET A 69 -6.77 7.48 12.51
C MET A 69 -7.21 8.93 12.76
N LEU A 70 -6.40 9.92 12.37
CA LEU A 70 -6.76 11.34 12.46
C LEU A 70 -7.93 11.70 11.53
N ILE A 71 -7.91 11.25 10.26
CA ILE A 71 -9.01 11.48 9.31
C ILE A 71 -10.33 10.89 9.82
N LYS A 72 -10.27 9.70 10.44
CA LYS A 72 -11.42 9.03 11.07
C LYS A 72 -11.78 9.60 12.46
N LYS A 73 -11.03 10.58 12.97
CA LYS A 73 -11.18 11.18 14.31
C LYS A 73 -11.13 10.16 15.46
N VAL A 74 -10.35 9.09 15.30
CA VAL A 74 -10.19 8.01 16.29
C VAL A 74 -9.22 8.38 17.41
N ILE A 75 -8.25 9.26 17.11
CA ILE A 75 -7.24 9.75 18.06
C ILE A 75 -7.18 11.28 18.01
N SER A 76 -6.71 11.93 19.09
CA SER A 76 -6.49 13.38 19.06
C SER A 76 -5.18 13.74 18.34
N PRO A 77 -5.04 15.00 17.86
CA PRO A 77 -3.77 15.49 17.30
C PRO A 77 -2.58 15.34 18.26
N LYS A 78 -2.80 15.45 19.57
CA LYS A 78 -1.74 15.26 20.58
C LYS A 78 -1.31 13.81 20.68
N ASP A 79 -2.26 12.88 20.64
CA ASP A 79 -1.97 11.44 20.69
C ASP A 79 -1.26 10.97 19.41
N ALA A 80 -1.63 11.55 18.26
CA ALA A 80 -0.94 11.34 17.00
C ALA A 80 0.53 11.81 17.04
N CYS A 81 0.81 13.03 17.55
CA CYS A 81 2.17 13.50 17.77
C CYS A 81 2.95 12.55 18.70
N SER A 82 2.36 12.16 19.84
CA SER A 82 2.98 11.23 20.78
C SER A 82 3.26 9.85 20.16
N SER A 83 2.34 9.32 19.35
CA SER A 83 2.50 8.03 18.65
C SER A 83 3.67 8.06 17.66
N MET A 84 3.83 9.15 16.90
CA MET A 84 4.97 9.35 16.00
C MET A 84 6.29 9.51 16.78
N LEU A 85 6.30 10.30 17.85
CA LEU A 85 7.48 10.49 18.70
C LEU A 85 7.91 9.18 19.40
N GLN A 86 6.96 8.33 19.78
CA GLN A 86 7.24 7.00 20.31
C GLN A 86 7.82 6.07 19.24
N PHE A 87 7.30 6.11 18.00
CA PHE A 87 7.88 5.40 16.87
C PHE A 87 9.34 5.82 16.62
N PHE A 88 9.64 7.11 16.59
CA PHE A 88 11.02 7.61 16.42
C PHE A 88 11.99 7.26 17.57
N LYS A 89 11.48 6.92 18.76
CA LYS A 89 12.28 6.49 19.91
C LYS A 89 12.51 4.99 20.00
N TYR A 90 11.53 4.17 19.61
CA TYR A 90 11.54 2.72 19.89
C TYR A 90 11.15 1.84 18.69
N GLY A 91 10.44 2.37 17.69
CA GLY A 91 9.80 1.57 16.63
C GLY A 91 10.70 1.17 15.46
N VAL A 92 11.97 1.60 15.46
CA VAL A 92 12.91 1.41 14.33
C VAL A 92 13.92 0.27 14.60
N THR A 93 14.10 -0.11 15.86
CA THR A 93 15.20 -0.99 16.30
C THR A 93 14.85 -2.49 16.31
N GLU A 94 13.58 -2.87 16.08
CA GLU A 94 13.12 -4.27 16.11
C GLU A 94 12.72 -4.82 14.71
N PHE A 95 13.61 -4.78 13.71
CA PHE A 95 13.60 -5.82 12.66
C PHE A 95 14.92 -5.91 11.87
N SER A 96 15.93 -6.56 12.46
CA SER A 96 17.15 -6.93 11.72
C SER A 96 17.59 -8.37 12.02
N VAL A 97 16.70 -9.34 11.76
CA VAL A 97 17.09 -10.72 11.43
C VAL A 97 16.19 -11.24 10.31
N THR A 98 16.82 -11.88 9.31
CA THR A 98 16.19 -12.52 8.16
C THR A 98 15.28 -13.69 8.56
N GLY A 99 14.25 -13.94 7.74
CA GLY A 99 13.08 -14.73 8.12
C GLY A 99 13.28 -16.14 8.69
N SER A 100 12.45 -16.46 9.67
CA SER A 100 11.88 -17.80 9.86
C SER A 100 10.58 -17.74 10.65
N SER A 101 9.67 -18.66 10.30
CA SER A 101 8.52 -18.99 11.13
C SER A 101 8.98 -19.65 12.42
N SER A 102 8.51 -19.19 13.59
CA SER A 102 8.12 -20.09 14.68
C SER A 102 7.31 -19.39 15.77
N LYS A 103 6.47 -20.19 16.43
CA LYS A 103 5.72 -19.83 17.63
C LYS A 103 6.62 -19.93 18.87
N ASN A 104 6.14 -19.33 19.97
CA ASN A 104 6.30 -19.75 21.38
C ASN A 104 7.11 -18.86 22.35
N ILE A 105 6.37 -18.49 23.41
CA ILE A 105 6.73 -18.59 24.84
C ILE A 105 7.69 -17.53 25.44
N LEU A 106 7.05 -16.67 26.25
CA LEU A 106 7.46 -16.15 27.57
C LEU A 106 8.85 -16.56 28.11
N ALA A 107 9.65 -15.57 28.48
CA ALA A 107 10.60 -15.68 29.58
C ALA A 107 10.56 -14.39 30.44
N LEU A 108 10.21 -14.57 31.72
CA LEU A 108 10.12 -13.54 32.75
C LEU A 108 11.45 -13.48 33.53
N THR A 109 12.02 -12.30 33.80
CA THR A 109 12.70 -12.05 35.10
C THR A 109 12.88 -10.57 35.47
N THR A 110 12.20 -10.17 36.57
CA THR A 110 12.67 -9.33 37.69
C THR A 110 13.37 -7.97 37.46
N GLN A 111 12.75 -6.92 38.03
CA GLN A 111 13.16 -6.38 39.35
C GLN A 111 11.95 -5.76 40.08
N HIS A 112 12.12 -5.43 41.38
CA HIS A 112 11.08 -5.51 42.43
C HIS A 112 10.97 -4.22 43.26
N VAL A 113 9.75 -3.75 43.62
CA VAL A 113 9.33 -3.20 44.94
C VAL A 113 7.78 -3.11 45.01
N ASP A 114 7.23 -3.65 46.10
CA ASP A 114 5.91 -3.51 46.78
C ASP A 114 4.97 -2.30 46.51
N THR A 115 3.65 -2.24 46.87
CA THR A 115 2.53 -3.13 47.35
C THR A 115 1.39 -2.16 47.83
N PRO A 116 0.05 -2.44 47.89
CA PRO A 116 -0.77 -3.65 47.67
C PRO A 116 -1.92 -3.47 46.61
N LEU A 117 -3.12 -4.00 46.88
CA LEU A 117 -4.38 -3.95 46.10
C LEU A 117 -5.59 -3.76 47.08
N PRO A 118 -6.78 -3.28 46.64
CA PRO A 118 -7.94 -4.19 46.46
C PRO A 118 -8.74 -3.86 45.17
N SER A 119 -9.05 -4.80 44.27
CA SER A 119 -9.96 -5.97 44.33
C SER A 119 -11.39 -5.68 43.83
N ALA A 120 -11.84 -6.53 42.91
CA ALA A 120 -13.22 -6.80 42.47
C ALA A 120 -14.06 -5.70 41.77
N ALA A 121 -14.21 -5.85 40.44
CA ALA A 121 -15.54 -5.93 39.81
C ALA A 121 -15.44 -6.67 38.46
N ALA A 122 -16.13 -7.81 38.33
CA ALA A 122 -16.30 -8.48 37.04
C ALA A 122 -17.53 -7.93 36.32
N ILE A 123 -17.41 -7.61 35.03
CA ILE A 123 -18.56 -7.36 34.15
C ILE A 123 -18.42 -8.30 32.95
N ASN A 124 -19.41 -9.18 32.80
CA ASN A 124 -19.51 -10.13 31.70
C ASN A 124 -20.42 -9.58 30.58
N VAL A 125 -20.27 -10.15 29.37
CA VAL A 125 -21.20 -10.05 28.22
C VAL A 125 -21.15 -8.66 27.52
N ALA A 126 -21.14 -8.51 26.19
CA ALA A 126 -21.45 -9.44 25.10
C ALA A 126 -20.39 -9.48 23.98
N LYS A 127 -20.16 -10.67 23.40
CA LYS A 127 -19.65 -10.77 22.02
C LYS A 127 -20.80 -10.44 21.07
N SER A 128 -20.72 -9.32 20.36
CA SER A 128 -21.62 -9.05 19.23
C SER A 128 -20.96 -9.49 17.93
N THR A 129 -21.55 -10.48 17.28
CA THR A 129 -21.09 -11.09 16.02
C THR A 129 -21.34 -10.16 14.84
N ILE A 130 -20.29 -9.78 14.11
CA ILE A 130 -20.39 -9.43 12.68
C ILE A 130 -19.28 -10.17 11.94
N ASN A 131 -19.67 -11.08 11.06
CA ASN A 131 -18.77 -12.02 10.40
C ASN A 131 -18.18 -11.43 9.11
N PHE A 132 -16.86 -11.43 8.99
CA PHE A 132 -16.17 -11.48 7.70
C PHE A 132 -15.42 -12.81 7.61
N SER A 133 -15.87 -13.68 6.71
CA SER A 133 -15.27 -15.00 6.49
C SER A 133 -14.15 -14.92 5.44
N PRO A 134 -12.89 -15.23 5.76
CA PRO A 134 -11.86 -15.48 4.76
C PRO A 134 -12.05 -16.88 4.18
N ALA A 135 -12.20 -17.00 2.86
CA ALA A 135 -12.48 -18.27 2.18
C ALA A 135 -11.23 -19.16 1.98
N THR A 136 -10.38 -19.29 3.01
CA THR A 136 -9.21 -20.18 3.04
C THR A 136 -9.48 -21.53 3.73
N ALA A 137 -10.73 -21.81 4.11
CA ALA A 137 -11.14 -23.03 4.82
C ALA A 137 -11.85 -24.09 3.95
N MET A 138 -11.69 -24.05 2.62
CA MET A 138 -12.32 -25.01 1.69
C MET A 138 -11.43 -26.21 1.30
N LEU A 139 -10.11 -26.13 1.52
CA LEU A 139 -9.17 -27.20 1.16
C LEU A 139 -9.03 -28.32 2.22
N ASP A 140 -9.51 -28.10 3.45
CA ASP A 140 -9.32 -29.01 4.59
C ASP A 140 -10.54 -29.92 4.88
N LYS A 141 -11.61 -29.81 4.06
CA LYS A 141 -12.87 -30.55 4.26
C LYS A 141 -13.27 -31.47 3.11
N GLN A 142 -12.41 -31.65 2.10
CA GLN A 142 -12.69 -32.52 0.95
C GLN A 142 -11.74 -33.72 0.82
N MET A 143 -11.02 -34.09 1.89
CA MET A 143 -10.23 -35.33 1.95
C MET A 143 -10.91 -36.49 2.68
N ASP A 144 -12.02 -36.27 3.39
CA ASP A 144 -12.70 -37.33 4.16
C ASP A 144 -13.92 -37.95 3.44
N ALA A 145 -14.39 -37.37 2.33
CA ALA A 145 -15.53 -37.90 1.57
C ALA A 145 -15.19 -39.07 0.62
N LEU A 146 -13.90 -39.43 0.48
CA LEU A 146 -13.41 -40.52 -0.38
C LEU A 146 -12.81 -41.70 0.41
N LYS A 147 -12.99 -41.74 1.74
CA LYS A 147 -12.58 -42.85 2.61
C LYS A 147 -13.72 -43.80 2.99
N ALA A 148 -14.92 -43.59 2.45
CA ALA A 148 -16.04 -44.52 2.59
C ALA A 148 -16.11 -45.41 1.33
N ASP A 149 -16.04 -46.71 1.56
CA ASP A 149 -16.21 -47.80 0.58
C ASP A 149 -15.13 -48.01 -0.50
N VAL A 150 -13.87 -48.00 -0.08
CA VAL A 150 -12.91 -49.01 -0.58
C VAL A 150 -12.59 -49.97 0.57
N LYS A 151 -13.50 -50.91 0.81
CA LYS A 151 -13.20 -52.08 1.63
C LYS A 151 -12.06 -52.84 0.94
N PRO A 152 -10.88 -53.04 1.56
CA PRO A 152 -9.84 -53.87 0.96
C PRO A 152 -10.33 -55.32 1.03
N LEU A 153 -10.97 -55.78 -0.04
CA LEU A 153 -11.32 -57.17 -0.19
C LEU A 153 -10.01 -57.90 -0.51
N ALA A 154 -9.33 -58.34 0.55
CA ALA A 154 -8.19 -59.24 0.49
C ALA A 154 -8.64 -60.59 -0.08
N LEU A 155 -8.78 -60.63 -1.41
CA LEU A 155 -8.90 -61.87 -2.16
C LEU A 155 -7.51 -62.47 -2.28
N GLU A 156 -7.10 -63.18 -1.23
CA GLU A 156 -6.05 -64.20 -1.28
C GLU A 156 -6.35 -65.15 -2.46
N PRO A 157 -5.60 -65.09 -3.58
CA PRO A 157 -5.88 -65.95 -4.71
C PRO A 157 -5.08 -67.24 -4.51
N HIS A 158 -5.71 -68.22 -3.87
CA HIS A 158 -5.19 -69.59 -3.81
C HIS A 158 -5.19 -70.22 -5.22
N PHE A 159 -4.13 -69.95 -5.98
CA PHE A 159 -3.93 -70.47 -7.34
C PHE A 159 -3.54 -71.96 -7.34
N ASN A 160 -4.53 -72.83 -7.26
CA ASN A 160 -4.42 -74.22 -7.72
C ASN A 160 -5.12 -74.33 -9.08
N LEU A 161 -4.37 -74.35 -10.18
CA LEU A 161 -4.97 -74.19 -11.52
C LEU A 161 -4.47 -75.18 -12.57
N SER A 162 -5.41 -75.87 -13.21
CA SER A 162 -5.21 -76.66 -14.42
C SER A 162 -5.13 -75.74 -15.65
N LYS A 163 -4.48 -76.21 -16.72
CA LYS A 163 -4.04 -75.39 -17.87
C LYS A 163 -5.14 -74.66 -18.65
N ASP A 164 -6.40 -75.10 -18.60
CA ASP A 164 -7.52 -74.46 -19.34
C ASP A 164 -8.09 -73.21 -18.63
N ASP A 165 -8.08 -73.20 -17.29
CA ASP A 165 -8.75 -72.15 -16.51
C ASP A 165 -7.87 -70.89 -16.35
N GLY A 166 -6.55 -71.05 -16.48
CA GLY A 166 -5.59 -69.93 -16.46
C GLY A 166 -5.78 -68.93 -17.59
N PHE A 167 -6.23 -69.37 -18.78
CA PHE A 167 -6.39 -68.49 -19.93
C PHE A 167 -7.61 -67.56 -19.79
N LYS A 168 -8.73 -68.11 -19.30
CA LYS A 168 -9.96 -67.34 -18.99
C LYS A 168 -9.74 -66.35 -17.84
N SER A 169 -8.96 -66.74 -16.83
CA SER A 169 -8.53 -65.86 -15.75
C SER A 169 -7.70 -64.68 -16.28
N LEU A 170 -6.70 -64.94 -17.13
CA LEU A 170 -5.87 -63.89 -17.72
C LEU A 170 -6.67 -62.92 -18.61
N GLU A 171 -7.58 -63.43 -19.44
CA GLU A 171 -8.46 -62.62 -20.29
C GLU A 171 -9.36 -61.68 -19.46
N THR A 172 -9.85 -62.17 -18.31
CA THR A 172 -10.66 -61.38 -17.37
C THR A 172 -9.83 -60.27 -16.71
N ILE A 173 -8.58 -60.55 -16.33
CA ILE A 173 -7.64 -59.54 -15.79
C ILE A 173 -7.32 -58.48 -16.85
N VAL A 174 -7.09 -58.87 -18.11
CA VAL A 174 -6.84 -57.92 -19.22
C VAL A 174 -8.03 -57.00 -19.43
N LYS A 175 -9.26 -57.53 -19.49
CA LYS A 175 -10.49 -56.72 -19.62
C LYS A 175 -10.67 -55.76 -18.44
N CYS A 176 -10.36 -56.21 -17.22
CA CYS A 176 -10.40 -55.36 -16.03
C CYS A 176 -9.39 -54.21 -16.12
N LYS A 177 -8.13 -54.50 -16.52
CA LYS A 177 -7.08 -53.49 -16.71
C LYS A 177 -7.37 -52.52 -17.86
N GLU A 178 -8.03 -52.98 -18.92
CA GLU A 178 -8.47 -52.11 -20.02
C GLU A 178 -9.59 -51.15 -19.57
N ALA A 179 -10.52 -51.61 -18.74
CA ALA A 179 -11.56 -50.76 -18.15
C ALA A 179 -10.98 -49.74 -17.16
N GLU A 180 -10.02 -50.17 -16.32
CA GLU A 180 -9.26 -49.31 -15.40
C GLU A 180 -8.48 -48.21 -16.15
N ALA A 181 -7.78 -48.55 -17.23
CA ALA A 181 -7.08 -47.59 -18.08
C ALA A 181 -8.03 -46.57 -18.73
N LYS A 182 -9.19 -47.01 -19.21
CA LYS A 182 -10.24 -46.13 -19.77
C LYS A 182 -10.82 -45.18 -18.71
N LEU A 183 -10.96 -45.63 -17.46
CA LEU A 183 -11.39 -44.78 -16.34
C LEU A 183 -10.34 -43.70 -16.03
N PHE A 184 -9.08 -44.07 -15.90
CA PHE A 184 -7.99 -43.11 -15.65
C PHE A 184 -7.83 -42.09 -16.78
N GLN A 185 -7.99 -42.50 -18.04
CA GLN A 185 -7.97 -41.57 -19.17
C GLN A 185 -9.10 -40.53 -19.06
N ARG A 186 -10.34 -40.96 -18.80
CA ARG A 186 -11.48 -40.05 -18.61
C ARG A 186 -11.26 -39.09 -17.44
N LEU A 187 -10.79 -39.59 -16.30
CA LEU A 187 -10.48 -38.77 -15.12
C LEU A 187 -9.41 -37.71 -15.43
N ALA A 188 -8.37 -38.07 -16.19
CA ALA A 188 -7.36 -37.13 -16.64
C ALA A 188 -7.92 -36.11 -17.65
N ASP A 189 -8.84 -36.51 -18.52
CA ASP A 189 -9.48 -35.63 -19.51
C ASP A 189 -10.40 -34.61 -18.84
N ASP A 190 -11.19 -35.06 -17.86
CA ASP A 190 -12.09 -34.19 -17.10
C ASP A 190 -11.32 -33.25 -16.17
N ALA A 191 -10.22 -33.70 -15.55
CA ALA A 191 -9.32 -32.82 -14.80
C ALA A 191 -8.72 -31.70 -15.68
N ARG A 192 -8.31 -32.02 -16.93
CA ARG A 192 -7.84 -30.99 -17.88
C ARG A 192 -8.94 -30.00 -18.24
N ARG A 193 -10.16 -30.50 -18.51
CA ARG A 193 -11.35 -29.69 -18.81
C ARG A 193 -11.68 -28.72 -17.66
N GLU A 194 -11.61 -29.19 -16.41
CA GLU A 194 -11.90 -28.37 -15.24
C GLU A 194 -10.88 -27.23 -15.06
N VAL A 195 -9.59 -27.54 -15.22
CA VAL A 195 -8.52 -26.52 -15.16
C VAL A 195 -8.64 -25.49 -16.29
N ASP A 196 -9.06 -25.90 -17.49
CA ASP A 196 -9.35 -24.95 -18.59
C ASP A 196 -10.58 -24.08 -18.29
N GLY A 197 -11.61 -24.64 -17.66
CA GLY A 197 -12.75 -23.90 -17.11
C GLY A 197 -12.31 -22.82 -16.11
N TYR A 198 -11.49 -23.17 -15.12
CA TYR A 198 -10.93 -22.19 -14.18
C TYR A 198 -10.08 -21.12 -14.88
N ARG A 199 -9.22 -21.51 -15.83
CA ARG A 199 -8.45 -20.54 -16.65
C ARG A 199 -9.35 -19.58 -17.43
N GLN A 200 -10.47 -20.05 -17.96
CA GLN A 200 -11.43 -19.20 -18.67
C GLN A 200 -12.15 -18.23 -17.72
N ILE A 201 -12.55 -18.70 -16.52
CA ILE A 201 -13.15 -17.86 -15.49
C ILE A 201 -12.17 -16.77 -15.03
N VAL A 202 -10.91 -17.12 -14.74
CA VAL A 202 -9.88 -16.15 -14.31
C VAL A 202 -9.65 -15.07 -15.36
N ARG A 203 -9.51 -15.44 -16.65
CA ARG A 203 -9.40 -14.48 -17.75
C ARG A 203 -10.61 -13.56 -17.82
N ALA A 204 -11.83 -14.10 -17.92
CA ALA A 204 -13.06 -13.30 -17.98
C ALA A 204 -13.26 -12.37 -16.77
N LYS A 205 -12.75 -12.73 -15.58
CA LYS A 205 -12.75 -11.86 -14.39
C LYS A 205 -11.68 -10.76 -14.48
N SER A 206 -10.50 -11.07 -15.01
CA SER A 206 -9.43 -10.10 -15.26
C SER A 206 -9.85 -9.08 -16.32
N ASP A 207 -10.34 -9.54 -17.47
CA ASP A 207 -10.74 -8.71 -18.60
C ASP A 207 -11.87 -7.74 -18.20
N LYS A 208 -12.87 -8.22 -17.46
CA LYS A 208 -13.95 -7.36 -16.93
C LYS A 208 -13.44 -6.30 -15.96
N LEU A 209 -12.49 -6.67 -15.09
CA LEU A 209 -11.90 -5.75 -14.13
C LEU A 209 -11.09 -4.66 -14.86
N GLU A 210 -10.31 -5.05 -15.89
CA GLU A 210 -9.58 -4.12 -16.75
C GLU A 210 -10.51 -3.16 -17.51
N GLU A 211 -11.62 -3.64 -18.05
CA GLU A 211 -12.66 -2.81 -18.70
C GLU A 211 -13.29 -1.80 -17.71
N GLU A 212 -13.60 -2.22 -16.48
CA GLU A 212 -14.12 -1.35 -15.41
C GLU A 212 -13.09 -0.27 -15.03
N TYR A 213 -11.80 -0.62 -14.92
CA TYR A 213 -10.72 0.32 -14.64
C TYR A 213 -10.53 1.32 -15.80
N ALA A 214 -10.47 0.85 -17.05
CA ALA A 214 -10.35 1.70 -18.24
C ALA A 214 -11.54 2.67 -18.34
N THR A 215 -12.76 2.18 -18.13
CA THR A 215 -13.98 3.01 -18.08
C THR A 215 -13.91 4.08 -16.99
N LYS A 216 -13.41 3.73 -15.80
CA LYS A 216 -13.28 4.67 -14.68
C LYS A 216 -12.21 5.73 -14.94
N ILE A 217 -11.09 5.37 -15.56
CA ILE A 217 -10.04 6.31 -15.98
C ILE A 217 -10.57 7.26 -17.06
N ALA A 218 -11.25 6.74 -18.09
CA ALA A 218 -11.84 7.55 -19.15
C ALA A 218 -12.83 8.60 -18.60
N LYS A 219 -13.71 8.20 -17.66
CA LYS A 219 -14.66 9.11 -16.99
C LYS A 219 -14.03 10.24 -16.18
N LEU A 220 -12.76 10.14 -15.80
CA LEU A 220 -12.06 11.20 -15.07
C LEU A 220 -11.56 12.34 -15.98
N CYS A 221 -11.58 12.16 -17.31
CA CYS A 221 -11.19 13.16 -18.31
C CYS A 221 -9.89 13.92 -17.95
N LEU A 222 -8.90 13.21 -17.37
CA LEU A 222 -7.69 13.82 -16.80
C LEU A 222 -6.91 14.60 -17.86
N GLN A 223 -6.72 14.01 -19.04
CA GLN A 223 -6.04 14.65 -20.17
C GLN A 223 -6.69 15.98 -20.58
N GLU A 224 -8.03 16.04 -20.65
CA GLU A 224 -8.76 17.27 -20.99
C GLU A 224 -8.60 18.34 -19.89
N THR A 225 -8.58 17.91 -18.63
CA THR A 225 -8.39 18.79 -17.47
C THR A 225 -6.96 19.34 -17.41
N GLU A 226 -5.95 18.51 -17.70
CA GLU A 226 -4.56 18.91 -17.80
C GLU A 226 -4.28 19.82 -18.99
N GLU A 227 -4.92 19.58 -20.14
CA GLU A 227 -4.86 20.45 -21.31
C GLU A 227 -5.48 21.83 -21.01
N ARG A 228 -6.66 21.86 -20.39
CA ARG A 228 -7.31 23.09 -19.92
C ARG A 228 -6.43 23.87 -18.93
N ARG A 229 -5.75 23.16 -18.02
CA ARG A 229 -4.77 23.76 -17.08
C ARG A 229 -3.54 24.31 -17.81
N ARG A 230 -3.00 23.60 -18.80
CA ARG A 230 -1.84 24.03 -19.59
C ARG A 230 -2.16 25.32 -20.36
N LYS A 231 -3.29 25.34 -21.08
CA LYS A 231 -3.77 26.53 -21.80
C LYS A 231 -3.95 27.74 -20.88
N LYS A 232 -4.51 27.56 -19.68
CA LYS A 232 -4.65 28.66 -18.70
C LYS A 232 -3.31 29.20 -18.19
N LEU A 233 -2.28 28.36 -18.09
CA LEU A 233 -0.93 28.80 -17.75
C LEU A 233 -0.27 29.58 -18.89
N GLU A 234 -0.51 29.20 -20.14
CA GLU A 234 -0.03 29.92 -21.33
C GLU A 234 -0.70 31.29 -21.47
N GLU A 235 -2.02 31.36 -21.29
CA GLU A 235 -2.78 32.63 -21.23
C GLU A 235 -2.24 33.57 -20.14
N LEU A 236 -1.91 33.05 -18.96
CA LEU A 236 -1.35 33.83 -17.85
C LEU A 236 0.04 34.36 -18.18
N LYS A 237 0.95 33.51 -18.71
CA LYS A 237 2.30 33.93 -19.14
C LYS A 237 2.25 35.02 -20.22
N PHE A 238 1.34 34.90 -21.18
CA PHE A 238 1.14 35.92 -22.22
C PHE A 238 0.73 37.27 -21.60
N LEU A 239 -0.21 37.25 -20.65
CA LEU A 239 -0.67 38.46 -19.97
C LEU A 239 0.43 39.09 -19.08
N GLU A 240 1.21 38.27 -18.39
CA GLU A 240 2.35 38.70 -17.57
C GLU A 240 3.44 39.38 -18.42
N ASN A 241 3.81 38.77 -19.56
CA ASN A 241 4.74 39.37 -20.51
C ASN A 241 4.21 40.70 -21.06
N SER A 242 2.95 40.75 -21.50
CA SER A 242 2.33 41.98 -22.00
C SER A 242 2.25 43.09 -20.94
N HIS A 243 2.01 42.73 -19.68
CA HIS A 243 2.06 43.68 -18.57
C HIS A 243 3.49 44.20 -18.32
N CYS A 244 4.50 43.32 -18.36
CA CYS A 244 5.91 43.72 -18.26
C CYS A 244 6.29 44.71 -19.38
N ASP A 245 5.96 44.39 -20.64
CA ASP A 245 6.19 45.25 -21.79
C ASP A 245 5.50 46.62 -21.66
N TYR A 246 4.25 46.64 -21.16
CA TYR A 246 3.53 47.87 -20.87
C TYR A 246 4.23 48.73 -19.81
N GLN A 247 4.67 48.14 -18.69
CA GLN A 247 5.39 48.90 -17.66
C GLN A 247 6.75 49.41 -18.19
N ASN A 248 7.48 48.60 -18.96
CA ASN A 248 8.74 49.00 -19.61
C ASN A 248 8.53 50.16 -20.59
N MET A 249 7.45 50.14 -21.39
CA MET A 249 7.09 51.25 -22.27
C MET A 249 6.73 52.51 -21.46
N LYS A 250 5.89 52.36 -20.43
CA LYS A 250 5.46 53.45 -19.56
C LYS A 250 6.64 54.14 -18.88
N MET A 251 7.61 53.38 -18.35
CA MET A 251 8.82 53.94 -17.72
C MET A 251 9.66 54.77 -18.70
N ARG A 252 9.86 54.28 -19.94
CA ARG A 252 10.56 55.05 -20.98
C ARG A 252 9.84 56.35 -21.33
N MET A 253 8.53 56.29 -21.57
CA MET A 253 7.72 57.46 -21.90
C MET A 253 7.69 58.49 -20.75
N GLN A 254 7.65 58.04 -19.49
CA GLN A 254 7.77 58.93 -18.33
C GLN A 254 9.14 59.62 -18.24
N ALA A 255 10.23 58.91 -18.55
CA ALA A 255 11.57 59.50 -18.59
C ALA A 255 11.72 60.52 -19.75
N GLU A 256 11.17 60.24 -20.92
CA GLU A 256 11.13 61.17 -22.06
C GLU A 256 10.35 62.44 -21.74
N ILE A 257 9.17 62.32 -21.10
CA ILE A 257 8.37 63.47 -20.65
C ILE A 257 9.14 64.30 -19.61
N ALA A 258 9.76 63.65 -18.61
CA ALA A 258 10.56 64.35 -17.60
C ALA A 258 11.72 65.15 -18.24
N SER A 259 12.48 64.51 -19.16
CA SER A 259 13.56 65.17 -19.90
C SER A 259 13.08 66.30 -20.82
N LEU A 260 11.87 66.20 -21.38
CA LEU A 260 11.28 67.29 -22.16
C LEU A 260 10.89 68.47 -21.26
N LEU A 261 10.25 68.21 -20.12
CA LEU A 261 9.87 69.25 -19.15
C LEU A 261 11.10 69.99 -18.60
N GLU A 262 12.16 69.27 -18.26
CA GLU A 262 13.42 69.85 -17.79
C GLU A 262 14.05 70.77 -18.84
N ARG A 263 14.11 70.34 -20.11
CA ARG A 263 14.59 71.18 -21.22
C ARG A 263 13.71 72.40 -21.48
N MET A 264 12.39 72.26 -21.35
CA MET A 264 11.45 73.39 -21.48
C MET A 264 11.64 74.41 -20.36
N GLU A 265 11.85 73.96 -19.12
CA GLU A 265 12.10 74.85 -17.99
C GLU A 265 13.48 75.53 -18.06
N ALA A 266 14.53 74.79 -18.45
CA ALA A 266 15.85 75.35 -18.72
C ALA A 266 15.80 76.43 -19.82
N THR A 267 15.08 76.16 -20.91
CA THR A 267 14.82 77.15 -21.96
C THR A 267 14.09 78.36 -21.39
N LYS A 268 12.99 78.17 -20.64
CA LYS A 268 12.26 79.29 -20.03
C LYS A 268 13.15 80.20 -19.17
N LYS A 269 14.08 79.63 -18.40
CA LYS A 269 15.04 80.37 -17.55
C LYS A 269 16.11 81.16 -18.33
N MET A 270 16.28 80.93 -19.63
CA MET A 270 17.16 81.73 -20.49
C MET A 270 16.47 82.94 -21.14
N TRP A 271 15.14 83.04 -21.06
CA TRP A 271 14.34 84.10 -21.70
C TRP A 271 13.60 84.98 -20.67
N VAL A 272 14.01 84.89 -19.39
CA VAL A 272 13.58 85.71 -18.25
C VAL A 272 14.83 86.34 -17.62
#